data_AF-A0A9W9T131-F1
#
_entry.id   AF-A0A9W9T131-F1
#
_cell.length_a   1.000
_cell.length_b   1.000
_cell.length_c   1.000
_cell.angle_alpha   90.00
_cell.angle_beta   90.00
_cell.angle_gamma   90.00
#
_symmetry.space_group_name_H-M   'P 1'
#
loop_
_entity.id
_entity.type
_entity.pdbx_description
1 polymer ?
#
loop_
_entity_poly.entity_id
_entity_poly.type
_entity_poly.pdbx_seq_one_letter_code
_entity_poly.pdbx_strand_id
1 'polypeptide(L)'
;MAATQGAGQSSVISSTDLPVHAGKQKPAKYDLDQCIAAIKGEKVPSDVTSFWYRRAVIRRIRVSLQFATSPTIIELYSGDDTQYYQFSRTRNARLIISNVIPDIQAPAT
;
A
#
# COMPACT_ATOMS: atom_id res chain seq x y z
N MET A 1 1.00 32.98 -41.12
CA MET A 1 -0.19 33.46 -40.37
C MET A 1 -1.22 32.34 -40.46
N ALA A 2 -1.15 31.36 -39.54
CA ALA A 2 -2.08 31.18 -38.40
C ALA A 2 -3.47 30.67 -38.86
N ALA A 3 -4.08 29.61 -38.32
CA ALA A 3 -3.73 28.65 -37.28
C ALA A 3 -4.56 27.36 -37.47
N THR A 4 -3.94 26.20 -37.24
CA THR A 4 -4.59 24.88 -37.18
C THR A 4 -5.35 24.73 -35.87
N GLN A 5 -6.66 24.47 -35.92
CA GLN A 5 -7.43 24.05 -34.75
C GLN A 5 -7.29 22.54 -34.56
N GLY A 6 -6.38 22.13 -33.67
CA GLY A 6 -6.33 20.79 -33.11
C GLY A 6 -7.14 20.75 -31.81
N ALA A 7 -8.41 20.37 -31.89
CA ALA A 7 -9.22 20.08 -30.71
C ALA A 7 -8.82 18.70 -30.17
N GLY A 8 -7.79 18.64 -29.33
CA GLY A 8 -7.48 17.45 -28.54
C GLY A 8 -8.59 17.22 -27.53
N GLN A 9 -9.45 16.24 -27.77
CA GLN A 9 -10.38 15.76 -26.76
C GLN A 9 -9.56 15.07 -25.65
N SER A 10 -9.27 15.81 -24.60
CA SER A 10 -8.80 15.25 -23.34
C SER A 10 -9.97 14.49 -22.71
N SER A 11 -9.94 13.17 -22.84
CA SER A 11 -10.83 12.27 -22.11
C SER A 11 -10.44 12.34 -20.63
N VAL A 12 -11.08 13.27 -19.92
CA VAL A 12 -11.10 13.27 -18.46
C VAL A 12 -11.80 11.99 -18.05
N ILE A 13 -11.03 11.02 -17.55
CA ILE A 13 -11.57 9.78 -17.00
C ILE A 13 -12.53 10.18 -15.87
N SER A 14 -13.83 10.02 -16.14
CA SER A 14 -14.91 10.25 -15.20
C SER A 14 -14.73 9.32 -14.00
N SER A 15 -14.88 9.86 -12.80
CA SER A 15 -14.58 9.20 -11.52
C SER A 15 -15.53 8.04 -11.16
N THR A 16 -16.34 7.55 -12.10
CA THR A 16 -17.46 6.63 -11.86
C THR A 16 -17.23 5.19 -12.31
N ASP A 17 -16.14 4.88 -13.03
CA ASP A 17 -15.92 3.53 -13.60
C ASP A 17 -14.95 2.67 -12.76
N LEU A 18 -15.28 2.43 -11.49
CA LEU A 18 -14.67 1.32 -10.75
C LEU A 18 -15.76 0.34 -10.29
N PRO A 19 -15.63 -0.97 -10.59
CA PRO A 19 -16.59 -1.95 -10.15
C PRO A 19 -16.58 -1.99 -8.62
N VAL A 20 -17.69 -1.54 -8.03
CA VAL A 20 -17.97 -1.63 -6.60
C VAL A 20 -18.16 -3.11 -6.29
N HIS A 21 -17.11 -3.76 -5.79
CA HIS A 21 -17.20 -5.10 -5.24
C HIS A 21 -18.17 -5.09 -4.05
N ALA A 22 -19.42 -5.45 -4.34
CA ALA A 22 -20.47 -5.71 -3.36
C ALA A 22 -20.05 -6.90 -2.51
N GLY A 23 -19.73 -6.65 -1.23
CA GLY A 23 -19.39 -7.69 -0.27
C GLY A 23 -18.41 -7.32 0.84
N LYS A 24 -17.95 -6.06 0.96
CA LYS A 24 -17.03 -5.67 2.05
C LYS A 24 -17.79 -4.98 3.18
N GLN A 25 -17.53 -5.43 4.40
CA GLN A 25 -18.00 -4.81 5.65
C GLN A 25 -17.80 -3.28 5.56
N LYS A 26 -18.73 -2.52 6.17
CA LYS A 26 -18.63 -1.04 6.24
C LYS A 26 -17.18 -0.67 6.59
N PRO A 27 -16.53 0.23 5.82
CA PRO A 27 -15.18 0.66 6.15
C PRO A 27 -15.19 1.17 7.59
N ALA A 28 -14.29 0.64 8.42
CA ALA A 28 -14.14 1.12 9.78
C ALA A 28 -13.95 2.64 9.72
N LYS A 29 -14.68 3.39 10.55
CA LYS A 29 -14.56 4.85 10.64
C LYS A 29 -13.07 5.21 10.71
N TYR A 30 -12.65 6.18 9.90
CA TYR A 30 -11.27 6.65 9.90
C TYR A 30 -10.82 7.00 11.32
N ASP A 31 -9.72 6.39 11.72
CA ASP A 31 -9.08 6.47 13.03
C ASP A 31 -7.65 6.97 12.81
N LEU A 32 -7.43 8.23 13.21
CA LEU A 32 -6.16 8.91 13.05
C LEU A 32 -5.06 8.26 13.90
N ASP A 33 -5.41 7.74 15.08
CA ASP A 33 -4.43 7.20 16.02
C ASP A 33 -3.80 5.93 15.47
N GLN A 34 -4.57 5.12 14.73
CA GLN A 34 -4.03 3.97 14.01
C GLN A 34 -3.03 4.39 12.91
N CYS A 35 -3.30 5.48 12.20
CA CYS A 35 -2.34 6.01 11.22
C CYS A 35 -1.04 6.45 11.90
N ILE A 36 -1.16 7.17 13.02
CA ILE A 36 -0.01 7.68 13.76
C ILE A 36 0.82 6.52 14.32
N ALA A 37 0.18 5.55 14.97
CA ALA A 37 0.85 4.36 15.49
C ALA A 37 1.57 3.59 14.39
N ALA A 38 0.96 3.45 13.21
CA ALA A 38 1.59 2.82 12.05
C ALA A 38 2.80 3.62 11.52
N ILE A 39 2.69 4.95 11.42
CA ILE A 39 3.81 5.81 11.02
C ILE A 39 4.97 5.76 12.01
N LYS A 40 4.69 5.64 13.31
CA LYS A 40 5.69 5.45 14.35
C LYS A 40 6.26 4.03 14.37
N GLY A 41 5.56 3.08 13.73
CA GLY A 41 5.91 1.66 13.72
C GLY A 41 5.63 0.94 15.02
N GLU A 42 4.67 1.45 15.80
CA GLU A 42 4.22 0.89 17.07
C GLU A 42 3.21 -0.23 16.84
N LYS A 43 2.34 -0.09 15.83
CA LYS A 43 1.26 -1.04 15.54
C LYS A 43 0.83 -1.02 14.08
N VAL A 44 0.45 -2.17 13.53
CA VAL A 44 -0.21 -2.26 12.22
C VAL A 44 -1.72 -1.98 12.39
N PRO A 45 -2.35 -1.15 11.53
CA PRO A 45 -3.77 -0.85 11.61
C PRO A 45 -4.63 -2.11 11.42
N SER A 46 -5.83 -2.11 11.99
CA SER A 46 -6.74 -3.28 11.92
C SER A 46 -7.29 -3.56 10.53
N ASP A 47 -7.35 -2.54 9.66
CA ASP A 47 -7.83 -2.65 8.28
C ASP A 47 -6.84 -2.05 7.28
N VAL A 48 -5.91 -2.87 6.79
CA VAL A 48 -4.93 -2.43 5.79
C VAL A 48 -5.51 -2.25 4.38
N THR A 49 -6.80 -2.54 4.17
CA THR A 49 -7.49 -2.23 2.91
C THR A 49 -7.83 -0.74 2.81
N SER A 50 -7.96 -0.06 3.96
CA SER A 50 -8.09 1.39 4.05
C SER A 50 -6.89 2.09 3.40
N PHE A 51 -7.19 3.05 2.52
CA PHE A 51 -6.20 3.82 1.77
C PHE A 51 -5.17 4.51 2.68
N TRP A 52 -5.63 5.14 3.76
CA TRP A 52 -4.76 5.88 4.67
C TRP A 52 -3.91 4.97 5.53
N TYR A 53 -4.48 3.87 6.03
CA TYR A 53 -3.78 2.90 6.87
C TYR A 53 -2.68 2.20 6.08
N ARG A 54 -2.98 1.78 4.85
CA ARG A 54 -1.99 1.22 3.94
C ARG A 54 -0.82 2.17 3.69
N ARG A 55 -1.09 3.45 3.40
CA ARG A 55 -0.03 4.45 3.19
C ARG A 55 0.82 4.65 4.43
N ALA A 56 0.22 4.69 5.62
CA ALA A 56 0.93 4.82 6.87
C ALA A 56 1.94 3.67 7.08
N VAL A 57 1.48 2.43 6.88
CA VAL A 57 2.32 1.22 6.97
C VAL A 57 3.42 1.21 5.91
N ILE A 58 3.09 1.46 4.64
CA ILE A 58 4.08 1.54 3.54
C ILE A 58 5.15 2.58 3.84
N ARG A 59 4.75 3.77 4.32
CA ARG A 59 5.69 4.83 4.71
C ARG A 59 6.64 4.32 5.78
N ARG A 60 6.14 3.64 6.81
CA ARG A 60 6.98 3.12 7.89
C ARG A 60 7.95 2.03 7.41
N ILE A 61 7.49 1.08 6.58
CA ILE A 61 8.36 0.04 5.99
C ILE A 61 9.53 0.68 5.23
N ARG A 62 9.28 1.74 4.45
CA ARG A 62 10.33 2.42 3.68
C ARG A 62 11.39 3.09 4.55
N VAL A 63 11.03 3.59 5.73
CA VAL A 63 11.96 4.36 6.59
C VAL A 63 12.64 3.52 7.67
N SER A 64 12.08 2.37 8.06
CA SER A 64 12.60 1.54 9.15
C SER A 64 12.80 0.09 8.71
N LEU A 65 14.06 -0.34 8.66
CA LEU A 65 14.40 -1.75 8.40
C LEU A 65 13.86 -2.65 9.51
N GLN A 66 14.03 -2.26 10.78
CA GLN A 66 13.54 -3.04 11.93
C GLN A 66 12.03 -3.30 11.84
N PHE A 67 11.25 -2.30 11.44
CA PHE A 67 9.82 -2.47 11.22
C PHE A 67 9.53 -3.36 10.00
N ALA A 68 10.25 -3.16 8.89
CA ALA A 68 10.13 -3.98 7.68
C ALA A 68 10.47 -5.47 7.90
N THR A 69 11.27 -5.79 8.92
CA THR A 69 11.62 -7.16 9.31
C THR A 69 10.84 -7.65 10.54
N SER A 70 9.86 -6.90 11.02
CA SER A 70 9.06 -7.32 12.18
C SER A 70 8.13 -8.49 11.84
N PRO A 71 7.83 -9.39 12.80
CA PRO A 71 6.97 -10.55 12.56
C PRO A 71 5.57 -10.17 12.03
N THR A 72 4.92 -9.17 12.63
CA THR A 72 3.60 -8.69 12.19
C THR A 72 3.60 -8.25 10.74
N ILE A 73 4.69 -7.64 10.32
CA ILE A 73 4.85 -7.17 8.96
C ILE A 73 5.14 -8.34 8.03
N ILE A 74 5.96 -9.31 8.45
CA ILE A 74 6.18 -10.58 7.73
C ILE A 74 4.87 -11.34 7.48
N GLU A 75 4.02 -11.46 8.50
CA GLU A 75 2.71 -12.11 8.42
C GLU A 75 1.71 -11.34 7.55
N LEU A 76 1.78 -10.00 7.57
CA LEU A 76 0.98 -9.16 6.66
C LEU A 76 1.26 -9.53 5.20
N TYR A 77 2.40 -10.16 4.93
CA TYR A 77 2.79 -10.56 3.61
C TYR A 77 2.39 -11.97 3.17
N SER A 78 1.94 -12.83 4.08
CA SER A 78 1.59 -14.21 3.74
C SER A 78 0.09 -14.37 3.47
N GLY A 79 -0.63 -13.28 3.23
CA GLY A 79 -2.09 -13.29 3.14
C GLY A 79 -2.62 -13.13 1.71
N ASP A 80 -3.74 -13.79 1.43
CA ASP A 80 -4.38 -13.84 0.09
C ASP A 80 -5.11 -12.53 -0.34
N ASP A 81 -4.87 -11.39 0.31
CA ASP A 81 -5.55 -10.15 -0.05
C ASP A 81 -4.96 -9.54 -1.33
N THR A 82 -5.84 -9.08 -2.22
CA THR A 82 -5.54 -8.30 -3.42
C THR A 82 -4.52 -7.17 -3.25
N GLN A 83 -4.33 -6.59 -2.05
CA GLN A 83 -3.38 -5.48 -1.83
C GLN A 83 -2.02 -5.93 -1.30
N TYR A 84 -1.86 -7.22 -1.05
CA TYR A 84 -0.70 -7.82 -0.41
C TYR A 84 0.62 -7.51 -1.17
N TYR A 85 0.60 -7.61 -2.51
CA TYR A 85 1.77 -7.35 -3.36
C TYR A 85 2.42 -5.97 -3.12
N GLN A 86 1.66 -4.95 -2.68
CA GLN A 86 2.21 -3.61 -2.42
C GLN A 86 3.13 -3.60 -1.20
N PHE A 87 2.74 -4.32 -0.16
CA PHE A 87 3.50 -4.46 1.07
C PHE A 87 4.78 -5.26 0.80
N SER A 88 4.65 -6.35 0.05
CA SER A 88 5.76 -7.20 -0.41
C SER A 88 6.83 -6.42 -1.18
N ARG A 89 6.41 -5.71 -2.23
CA ARG A 89 7.32 -4.86 -3.04
C ARG A 89 8.00 -3.79 -2.20
N THR A 90 7.24 -3.16 -1.30
CA THR A 90 7.78 -2.11 -0.42
C THR A 90 8.84 -2.67 0.52
N ARG A 91 8.62 -3.85 1.09
CA ARG A 91 9.62 -4.54 1.91
C ARG A 91 10.86 -4.90 1.12
N ASN A 92 10.69 -5.57 -0.01
CA ASN A 92 11.82 -6.03 -0.81
C ASN A 92 12.70 -4.85 -1.23
N ALA A 93 12.09 -3.73 -1.61
CA ALA A 93 12.83 -2.48 -1.86
C ALA A 93 13.62 -2.02 -0.62
N ARG A 94 13.02 -2.03 0.58
CA ARG A 94 13.72 -1.66 1.82
C ARG A 94 14.89 -2.59 2.14
N LEU A 95 14.72 -3.90 1.94
CA LEU A 95 15.76 -4.90 2.16
C LEU A 95 16.94 -4.64 1.22
N ILE A 96 16.69 -4.49 -0.08
CA ILE A 96 17.70 -4.19 -1.09
C ILE A 96 18.47 -2.90 -0.74
N ILE A 97 17.76 -1.82 -0.39
CA ILE A 97 18.36 -0.56 0.04
C ILE A 97 19.25 -0.74 1.29
N SER A 98 18.95 -1.75 2.11
CA SER A 98 19.70 -2.07 3.31
C SER A 98 20.77 -3.16 3.09
N ASN A 99 21.08 -3.50 1.83
CA ASN A 99 22.00 -4.59 1.44
C ASN A 99 21.59 -5.98 1.94
N VAL A 100 20.30 -6.19 2.18
CA VAL A 100 19.73 -7.50 2.53
C VAL A 100 19.06 -8.09 1.28
N ILE A 101 19.45 -9.31 0.92
CA ILE A 101 18.83 -10.04 -0.19
C ILE A 101 17.48 -10.58 0.29
N PRO A 102 16.35 -10.21 -0.35
CA PRO A 102 15.05 -10.81 -0.06
C PRO A 102 15.08 -12.31 -0.33
N ASP A 103 14.43 -13.10 0.53
CA ASP A 103 14.30 -14.54 0.31
C ASP A 103 13.47 -14.81 -0.95
N ILE A 104 14.08 -15.50 -1.93
CA ILE A 104 13.50 -15.80 -3.24
C ILE A 104 12.74 -17.14 -3.21
N GLN A 105 13.00 -18.00 -2.21
CA GLN A 105 12.39 -19.32 -2.08
C GLN A 105 11.08 -19.27 -1.27
N ALA A 106 10.92 -18.24 -0.45
CA ALA A 106 9.65 -17.84 0.13
C ALA A 106 9.27 -16.42 -0.36
N PRO A 107 9.04 -16.24 -1.68
CA PRO A 107 8.55 -14.98 -2.18
C PRO A 107 7.15 -14.85 -1.58
N ALA A 108 6.98 -13.94 -0.63
CA ALA A 108 5.69 -13.80 0.02
C ALA A 108 4.66 -13.53 -1.11
N THR A 109 3.71 -14.45 -1.27
CA THR A 109 2.84 -14.66 -2.46
C THR A 109 1.56 -13.86 -2.41
#